data_AF-A0A1G3LPI1-F1
#
_entry.id   AF-A0A1G3LPI1-F1
#
_cell.length_a   1.000
_cell.length_b   1.000
_cell.length_c   1.000
_cell.angle_alpha   90.00
_cell.angle_beta   90.00
_cell.angle_gamma   90.00
#
_symmetry.space_group_name_H-M   'P 1'
#
loop_
_entity.id
_entity.type
_entity.pdbx_description
1 polymer ?
#
loop_
_entity_poly.entity_id
_entity_poly.type
_entity_poly.pdbx_seq_one_letter_code
_entity_poly.pdbx_strand_id
1 'polypeptide(L)'
;MGRDKLFSKRSASLSRLAGQRLVRRILIVCEGEKTEPNYFRSFSANPEVFEDIDIHGTGYNTGSLIREAIRLRDRGLHESQD
;
A
#
# COMPACT_ATOMS: atom_id res chain seq x y z
N MET A 1 43.26 -25.54 28.33
CA MET A 1 43.17 -25.35 26.87
C MET A 1 41.82 -25.90 26.43
N GLY A 2 40.92 -25.25 25.72
CA GLY A 2 40.82 -23.91 25.16
C GLY A 2 39.35 -23.49 25.23
N ARG A 3 39.08 -22.18 25.23
CA ARG A 3 37.71 -21.64 25.21
C ARG A 3 37.21 -21.73 23.78
N ASP A 4 36.22 -22.56 23.54
CA ASP A 4 35.61 -22.74 22.23
C ASP A 4 34.91 -21.43 21.83
N LYS A 5 35.57 -20.65 20.97
CA LYS A 5 34.98 -19.47 20.33
C LYS A 5 34.01 -19.88 19.21
N LEU A 6 33.09 -20.81 19.50
CA LEU A 6 32.11 -21.36 18.56
C LEU A 6 30.91 -20.43 18.30
N PHE A 7 30.82 -19.30 19.00
CA PHE A 7 29.72 -18.35 18.87
C PHE A 7 30.19 -16.94 18.53
N SER A 8 31.17 -16.79 17.63
CA SER A 8 31.26 -15.54 16.86
C SER A 8 30.11 -15.52 15.84
N LYS A 9 28.87 -15.47 16.33
CA LYS A 9 27.73 -15.09 15.53
C LYS A 9 28.06 -13.68 15.06
N ARG A 10 28.41 -13.54 13.78
CA ARG A 10 28.35 -12.26 13.09
C ARG A 10 26.99 -11.67 13.42
N SER A 11 26.96 -10.70 14.34
CA SER A 11 25.79 -9.87 14.56
C SER A 11 25.67 -9.03 13.30
N ALA A 12 25.07 -9.61 12.25
CA ALA A 12 24.57 -8.81 11.16
C ALA A 12 23.60 -7.84 11.80
N SER A 13 23.85 -6.53 11.68
CA SER A 13 22.90 -5.56 12.22
C SER A 13 21.60 -5.72 11.46
N LEU A 14 20.62 -6.38 12.08
CA LEU A 14 19.26 -6.53 11.55
C LEU A 14 18.46 -5.23 11.70
N SER A 15 19.11 -4.07 11.53
CA SER A 15 18.43 -2.78 11.48
C SER A 15 17.72 -2.68 10.13
N ARG A 16 16.39 -2.53 10.15
CA ARG A 16 15.66 -2.16 8.94
C ARG A 16 16.28 -0.88 8.38
N LEU A 17 16.45 -0.82 7.06
CA LEU A 17 16.87 0.42 6.40
C LEU A 17 15.81 1.49 6.71
N ALA A 18 16.14 2.38 7.64
CA ALA A 18 15.30 3.51 8.02
C ALA A 18 15.67 4.68 7.09
N GLY A 19 14.97 4.77 5.96
CA GLY A 19 14.99 5.94 5.08
C GLY A 19 13.63 6.63 5.10
N GLN A 20 13.57 7.90 4.66
CA GLN A 20 12.31 8.61 4.45
C GLN A 20 11.54 7.89 3.34
N ARG A 21 10.53 7.09 3.72
CA ARG A 21 9.62 6.48 2.76
C ARG A 21 8.67 7.58 2.29
N LEU A 22 8.63 7.84 0.98
CA LEU A 22 7.64 8.75 0.42
C LEU A 22 6.26 8.21 0.80
N VAL A 23 5.48 9.03 1.51
CA VAL A 23 4.11 8.70 1.90
C VAL A 23 3.31 8.52 0.61
N ARG A 24 2.57 7.41 0.48
CA ARG A 24 1.93 7.03 -0.78
C ARG A 24 0.44 7.34 -0.75
N ARG A 25 -0.08 7.81 -1.87
CA ARG A 25 -1.53 7.79 -2.15
C ARG A 25 -1.88 6.47 -2.82
N ILE A 26 -2.96 5.83 -2.38
CA ILE A 26 -3.37 4.50 -2.84
C ILE A 26 -4.77 4.60 -3.46
N LEU A 27 -4.92 4.11 -4.69
CA LEU A 27 -6.22 3.91 -5.32
C LEU A 27 -6.54 2.41 -5.33
N ILE A 28 -7.67 2.03 -4.75
CA ILE A 28 -8.20 0.66 -4.76
C ILE A 28 -9.54 0.68 -5.51
N VAL A 29 -9.65 -0.14 -6.56
CA VAL A 29 -10.88 -0.28 -7.34
C VAL A 29 -11.28 -1.75 -7.35
N CYS A 30 -12.46 -2.03 -6.82
CA CYS A 30 -13.01 -3.38 -6.66
C CYS A 30 -14.16 -3.64 -7.63
N GLU A 31 -14.31 -4.90 -8.01
CA GLU A 31 -15.47 -5.38 -8.78
C GLU A 31 -16.74 -5.28 -7.94
N GLY A 32 -16.75 -5.90 -6.76
CA GLY A 32 -17.88 -5.84 -5.84
C GLY A 32 -18.12 -4.44 -5.27
N GLU A 33 -19.39 -4.05 -5.13
CA GLU A 33 -19.79 -2.75 -4.58
C GLU A 33 -19.57 -2.64 -3.06
N LYS A 34 -19.63 -3.76 -2.33
CA LYS A 34 -19.74 -3.76 -0.87
C LYS A 34 -18.66 -4.58 -0.17
N THR A 35 -18.50 -5.84 -0.55
CA THR A 35 -17.65 -6.80 0.19
C THR A 35 -16.20 -6.37 0.28
N GLU A 36 -15.53 -6.25 -0.86
CA GLU A 36 -14.12 -5.91 -0.95
C GLU A 36 -13.86 -4.46 -0.56
N PRO A 37 -14.66 -3.45 -0.99
CA PRO A 37 -14.48 -2.09 -0.52
C PRO A 37 -14.59 -1.96 1.00
N ASN A 38 -15.56 -2.63 1.64
CA ASN A 38 -15.72 -2.57 3.09
C ASN A 38 -14.59 -3.30 3.83
N TYR A 39 -14.05 -4.39 3.25
CA TYR A 39 -12.84 -5.03 3.77
C TYR A 39 -11.69 -4.03 3.85
N PHE A 40 -11.42 -3.26 2.79
CA PHE A 40 -10.35 -2.26 2.80
C PHE A 40 -10.65 -1.06 3.69
N ARG A 41 -11.90 -0.60 3.76
CA ARG A 41 -12.31 0.49 4.67
C ARG A 41 -12.17 0.13 6.15
N SER A 42 -12.12 -1.16 6.49
CA SER A 42 -11.96 -1.61 7.88
C SER A 42 -10.54 -1.41 8.44
N PHE A 43 -9.55 -1.16 7.58
CA PHE A 43 -8.19 -0.90 8.05
C PHE A 43 -8.07 0.51 8.62
N SER A 44 -7.47 0.62 9.81
CA SER A 44 -7.16 1.92 10.41
C SER A 44 -6.18 2.70 9.53
N ALA A 45 -6.40 4.01 9.41
CA ALA A 45 -5.46 4.90 8.75
C ALA A 45 -4.08 4.82 9.44
N ASN A 46 -3.02 4.62 8.65
CA ASN A 46 -1.64 4.63 9.14
C ASN A 46 -0.82 5.63 8.30
N PRO A 47 -0.61 6.86 8.81
CA PRO A 47 0.15 7.90 8.12
C PRO A 47 1.60 7.53 7.81
N GLU A 48 2.20 6.55 8.51
CA GLU A 48 3.54 6.04 8.20
C GLU A 48 3.54 5.14 6.94
N VAL A 49 2.36 4.67 6.52
CA VAL A 49 2.18 3.74 5.40
C VAL A 49 1.62 4.45 4.17
N PHE A 50 0.60 5.29 4.34
CA PHE A 50 -0.08 6.02 3.26
C PHE A 50 -0.63 7.37 3.74
N GLU A 51 -0.73 8.32 2.81
CA GLU A 51 -1.23 9.67 3.06
C GLU A 51 -2.74 9.68 2.87
N ASP A 52 -3.17 9.04 1.78
CA ASP A 52 -4.56 8.94 1.40
C ASP A 52 -4.83 7.57 0.74
N ILE A 53 -6.05 7.08 0.92
CA ILE A 53 -6.54 5.84 0.33
C ILE A 53 -7.95 6.05 -0.20
N ASP A 54 -8.08 5.97 -1.52
CA ASP A 54 -9.35 6.11 -2.22
C ASP A 54 -9.86 4.73 -2.65
N ILE A 55 -11.06 4.35 -2.21
CA ILE A 55 -11.60 2.98 -2.35
C ILE A 55 -12.96 3.02 -3.04
N HIS A 56 -13.03 2.42 -4.23
CA HIS A 56 -14.22 2.35 -5.07
C HIS A 56 -14.70 0.91 -5.23
N GLY A 57 -15.99 0.68 -5.03
CA GLY A 57 -16.68 -0.54 -5.45
C GLY A 57 -17.56 -0.21 -6.63
N THR A 58 -17.40 -0.92 -7.74
CA THR A 58 -17.94 -0.44 -9.02
C THR A 58 -19.14 -1.22 -9.55
N GLY A 59 -19.37 -2.46 -9.09
CA GLY A 59 -20.44 -3.32 -9.59
C GLY A 59 -20.27 -3.72 -11.06
N TYR A 60 -19.08 -3.48 -11.63
CA TYR A 60 -18.79 -3.63 -13.05
C TYR A 60 -18.29 -5.02 -13.41
N ASN A 61 -18.40 -5.40 -14.68
CA ASN A 61 -17.59 -6.51 -15.20
C ASN A 61 -16.11 -6.08 -15.32
N THR A 62 -15.21 -7.06 -15.41
CA THR A 62 -13.76 -6.88 -15.38
C THR A 62 -13.25 -5.84 -16.40
N GLY A 63 -13.85 -5.75 -17.60
CA GLY A 63 -13.43 -4.79 -18.63
C GLY A 63 -13.74 -3.33 -18.26
N SER A 64 -14.93 -3.08 -17.70
CA SER A 64 -15.32 -1.75 -17.21
C SER A 64 -14.53 -1.33 -15.97
N LEU A 65 -14.18 -2.28 -15.09
CA LEU A 65 -13.35 -2.03 -13.90
C LEU A 65 -12.01 -1.39 -14.28
N ILE A 66 -11.32 -1.95 -15.28
CA ILE A 66 -10.02 -1.45 -15.73
C ILE A 66 -10.13 -0.03 -16.31
N ARG A 67 -11.16 0.22 -17.13
CA ARG A 67 -11.38 1.56 -17.70
C ARG A 67 -11.66 2.59 -16.62
N GLU A 68 -12.44 2.23 -15.61
CA GLU A 68 -12.75 3.11 -14.49
C GLU A 68 -11.50 3.38 -13.63
N ALA A 69 -10.69 2.36 -13.37
CA ALA A 69 -9.43 2.52 -12.64
C ALA A 69 -8.45 3.46 -13.37
N ILE A 70 -8.34 3.33 -14.70
CA ILE A 70 -7.55 4.26 -15.52
C ILE A 70 -8.09 5.69 -15.40
N ARG A 71 -9.40 5.87 -15.53
CA ARG A 71 -10.06 7.19 -15.43
C ARG A 71 -9.82 7.85 -14.07
N LEU A 72 -9.98 7.09 -12.98
CA LEU A 72 -9.78 7.58 -11.61
C LEU A 72 -8.31 7.94 -11.34
N ARG A 73 -7.37 7.10 -11.81
CA ARG A 73 -5.93 7.38 -11.72
C ARG A 73 -5.59 8.67 -12.45
N ASP A 74 -6.05 8.82 -13.70
CA ASP A 74 -5.71 9.97 -14.53
C ASP A 74 -6.29 11.26 -13.91
N ARG A 75 -7.53 11.23 -13.40
CA ARG A 75 -8.11 12.35 -12.63
C ARG A 75 -7.23 12.76 -11.44
N GLY A 76 -6.80 11.80 -10.62
CA GLY A 76 -5.96 12.08 -9.45
C GLY A 76 -4.58 12.63 -9.81
N LEU A 77 -4.02 12.27 -10.98
CA LEU A 77 -2.76 12.85 -11.46
C LEU A 77 -2.89 14.34 -11.81
N HIS A 78 -4.04 14.77 -12.33
CA HIS A 78 -4.29 16.17 -12.68
C HIS A 78 -4.52 17.06 -11.44
N GLU A 79 -5.27 16.59 -10.45
CA GLU A 79 -5.56 17.33 -9.20
C GLU A 79 -4.32 17.54 -8.30
N SER A 80 -3.19 16.89 -8.61
CA SER A 80 -1.95 16.96 -7.82
C SER A 80 -0.91 17.95 -8.35
N GLN A 81 -1.22 18.63 -9.45
CA GLN A 81 -0.32 19.54 -10.18
C GLN A 81 -0.71 21.02 -10.00
N ASP A 82 -1.82 21.30 -9.31
CA ASP A 82 -2.29 22.63 -8.91
C ASP A 82 -1.92 22.93 -7.44
#